data_AF-A0A6N8WU69-F1
#
_entry.id   AF-A0A6N8WU69-F1
#
_cell.length_a   1.000
_cell.length_b   1.000
_cell.length_c   1.000
_cell.angle_alpha   90.00
_cell.angle_beta   90.00
_cell.angle_gamma   90.00
#
_symmetry.space_group_name_H-M   'P 1'
#
loop_
_entity.id
_entity.type
_entity.pdbx_description
1 polymer ?
#
loop_
_entity_poly.entity_id
_entity_poly.type
_entity_poly.pdbx_seq_one_letter_code
_entity_poly.pdbx_strand_id
1 'polypeptide(L)'
;MPPPSDGVGLLVPLLRERRPLLLAGAGASARMGYPLWDDLVQQLAMEFAPELTLTGDNLVNVDAIASVAADAGRTHEYHKWLDQTFSFNGASQKDLTFHRRLVSLGFCGLVTPNFDPTLEEACITEYSDPACVHRCESVDLTDRPYLVFDFLQRLGASPRHCGVLHLHGLHRAPDRLILGAKRYAEAYGHDRASGNEELRTLLRKVIWTLLSTRPVLFVGFSMTDPFFSRTLELVRRDFILTDEPAHFAIIPYDVNLTDTDRMLAPAAAHKQVKQELREALPSGLVPIFYHAPRSPVTGLSDHRRLVALIDDLGIRAGTVPRTEYPVDRLRRKGLEEL
;
A
#
# COMPACT_ATOMS: atom_id res chain seq x y z
N MET A 1 -26.82 -6.03 -19.43
CA MET A 1 -25.84 -5.75 -18.37
C MET A 1 -25.53 -4.26 -18.39
N PRO A 2 -25.50 -3.56 -17.24
CA PRO A 2 -24.94 -2.22 -17.19
C PRO A 2 -23.46 -2.27 -17.60
N PRO A 3 -22.91 -1.20 -18.21
CA PRO A 3 -21.49 -1.15 -18.52
C PRO A 3 -20.67 -1.36 -17.23
N PRO A 4 -19.49 -2.01 -17.29
CA PRO A 4 -18.63 -2.13 -16.12
C PRO A 4 -18.36 -0.72 -15.60
N SER A 5 -18.83 -0.46 -14.39
CA SER A 5 -18.70 0.83 -13.73
C SER A 5 -17.23 1.23 -13.68
N ASP A 6 -16.94 2.46 -14.08
CA ASP A 6 -15.62 3.05 -13.91
C ASP A 6 -15.31 3.06 -12.42
N GLY A 7 -14.26 2.35 -11.99
CA GLY A 7 -13.91 2.20 -10.58
C GLY A 7 -13.71 3.54 -9.87
N VAL A 8 -13.27 4.56 -10.61
CA VAL A 8 -13.21 5.95 -10.13
C VAL A 8 -14.60 6.48 -9.75
N GLY A 9 -15.60 6.26 -10.61
CA GLY A 9 -16.98 6.70 -10.38
C GLY A 9 -17.62 6.07 -9.14
N LEU A 10 -17.23 4.83 -8.81
CA LEU A 10 -17.67 4.13 -7.60
C LEU A 10 -16.92 4.58 -6.34
N LEU A 11 -15.62 4.86 -6.44
CA LEU A 11 -14.79 5.23 -5.30
C LEU A 11 -15.05 6.68 -4.84
N VAL A 12 -15.24 7.61 -5.78
CA VAL A 12 -15.35 9.06 -5.47
C VAL A 12 -16.46 9.38 -4.46
N PRO A 13 -17.70 8.84 -4.56
CA PRO A 13 -18.72 9.04 -3.52
C PRO A 13 -18.28 8.57 -2.14
N LEU A 14 -17.60 7.43 -2.05
CA LEU A 14 -17.11 6.89 -0.78
C LEU A 14 -16.02 7.78 -0.17
N LEU A 15 -15.12 8.32 -0.99
CA LEU A 15 -14.11 9.28 -0.55
C LEU A 15 -14.74 10.57 -0.01
N ARG A 16 -15.79 11.10 -0.67
CA ARG A 16 -16.55 12.26 -0.17
C ARG A 16 -17.15 12.01 1.21
N GLU A 17 -17.68 10.80 1.42
CA GLU A 17 -18.23 10.34 2.69
C GLU A 17 -17.15 9.95 3.72
N ARG A 18 -15.86 10.00 3.35
CA ARG A 18 -14.72 9.58 4.18
C ARG A 18 -14.89 8.17 4.75
N ARG A 19 -15.36 7.25 3.91
CA ARG A 19 -15.62 5.86 4.30
C ARG A 19 -14.46 4.89 4.07
N PRO A 20 -13.65 5.02 2.99
CA PRO A 20 -12.62 4.04 2.72
C PRO A 20 -11.47 4.07 3.72
N LEU A 21 -10.88 2.90 3.96
CA LEU A 21 -9.53 2.76 4.51
C LEU A 21 -8.51 2.84 3.38
N LEU A 22 -7.32 3.38 3.69
CA LEU A 22 -6.15 3.16 2.85
C LEU A 22 -5.43 1.89 3.31
N LEU A 23 -5.08 1.03 2.36
CA LEU A 23 -4.05 0.01 2.56
C LEU A 23 -2.91 0.24 1.56
N ALA A 24 -1.81 0.82 2.05
CA ALA A 24 -0.64 1.11 1.23
C ALA A 24 0.39 -0.02 1.35
N GLY A 25 0.77 -0.67 0.26
CA GLY A 25 1.81 -1.71 0.25
C GLY A 25 3.20 -1.17 -0.13
N ALA A 26 4.18 -2.07 -0.25
CA ALA A 26 5.58 -1.71 -0.49
C ALA A 26 5.79 -0.91 -1.78
N GLY A 27 4.96 -1.10 -2.81
CA GLY A 27 5.01 -0.31 -4.03
C GLY A 27 4.67 1.17 -3.86
N ALA A 28 3.97 1.56 -2.79
CA ALA A 28 3.78 2.96 -2.43
C ALA A 28 5.09 3.54 -1.86
N SER A 29 5.69 2.82 -0.91
CA SER A 29 6.96 3.18 -0.25
C SER A 29 8.19 3.08 -1.15
N ALA A 30 8.17 2.27 -2.22
CA ALA A 30 9.30 2.11 -3.14
C ALA A 30 9.77 3.43 -3.76
N ARG A 31 8.86 4.41 -3.90
CA ARG A 31 9.17 5.76 -4.38
C ARG A 31 10.01 6.59 -3.40
N MET A 32 10.04 6.22 -2.12
CA MET A 32 10.94 6.77 -1.12
C MET A 32 12.32 6.08 -1.14
N GLY A 33 12.49 5.10 -2.03
CA GLY A 33 13.72 4.33 -2.16
C GLY A 33 13.83 3.15 -1.20
N TYR A 34 12.74 2.74 -0.55
CA TYR A 34 12.70 1.50 0.21
C TYR A 34 12.73 0.28 -0.74
N PRO A 35 13.42 -0.81 -0.37
CA PRO A 35 13.55 -1.97 -1.23
C PRO A 35 12.22 -2.70 -1.39
N LEU A 36 11.97 -3.22 -2.59
CA LEU A 36 10.98 -4.28 -2.80
C LEU A 36 11.57 -5.63 -2.38
N TRP A 37 10.76 -6.70 -2.41
CA TRP A 37 11.19 -8.02 -1.94
C TRP A 37 12.48 -8.52 -2.58
N ASP A 38 12.59 -8.47 -3.91
CA ASP A 38 13.78 -8.99 -4.60
C ASP A 38 15.04 -8.20 -4.22
N ASP A 39 14.93 -6.86 -4.17
CA ASP A 39 16.03 -5.98 -3.76
C ASP A 39 16.43 -6.22 -2.30
N LEU A 40 15.44 -6.40 -1.40
CA LEU A 40 15.66 -6.66 0.02
C LEU A 40 16.43 -7.96 0.22
N VAL A 41 15.98 -9.05 -0.42
CA VAL A 41 16.64 -10.37 -0.31
C VAL A 41 18.06 -10.29 -0.84
N GLN A 42 18.27 -9.64 -1.99
CA GLN A 42 19.60 -9.47 -2.56
C GLN A 42 20.54 -8.68 -1.64
N GLN A 43 20.07 -7.55 -1.10
CA GLN A 43 20.87 -6.73 -0.18
C GLN A 43 21.20 -7.48 1.12
N LEU A 44 20.22 -8.19 1.70
CA LEU A 44 20.45 -9.02 2.88
C LEU A 44 21.45 -10.15 2.60
N ALA A 45 21.33 -10.82 1.45
CA ALA A 45 22.24 -11.89 1.07
C ALA A 45 23.67 -11.37 0.90
N MET A 46 23.86 -10.24 0.21
CA MET A 46 25.18 -9.63 0.05
C MET A 46 25.85 -9.28 1.38
N GLU A 47 25.08 -8.79 2.35
CA GLU A 47 25.62 -8.35 3.66
C GLU A 47 25.86 -9.50 4.64
N PHE A 48 24.97 -10.49 4.68
CA PHE A 48 24.96 -11.51 5.75
C PHE A 48 25.21 -12.93 5.27
N ALA A 49 24.98 -13.24 3.99
CA ALA A 49 25.08 -14.59 3.46
C ALA A 49 25.48 -14.62 1.97
N PRO A 50 26.65 -14.07 1.58
CA PRO A 50 27.02 -13.89 0.17
C PRO A 50 27.20 -15.22 -0.58
N GLU A 51 27.51 -16.30 0.15
CA GLU A 51 27.68 -17.65 -0.40
C GLU A 51 26.36 -18.45 -0.46
N LEU A 52 25.25 -17.89 0.03
CA LEU A 52 23.96 -18.58 0.05
C LEU A 52 23.33 -18.58 -1.34
N THR A 53 23.05 -19.78 -1.87
CA THR A 53 22.23 -19.90 -3.08
C THR A 53 20.79 -19.54 -2.78
N LEU A 54 20.34 -18.40 -3.31
CA LEU A 54 18.96 -17.95 -3.19
C LEU A 54 18.01 -18.84 -4.01
N THR A 55 16.87 -19.16 -3.42
CA THR A 55 15.74 -19.80 -4.09
C THR A 55 14.87 -18.75 -4.80
N GLY A 56 13.85 -19.19 -5.52
CA GLY A 56 12.82 -18.28 -6.06
C GLY A 56 11.80 -17.78 -5.02
N ASP A 57 11.89 -18.21 -3.76
CA ASP A 57 10.97 -17.83 -2.69
C ASP A 57 11.65 -16.85 -1.72
N ASN A 58 11.24 -15.59 -1.79
CA ASN A 58 11.80 -14.52 -0.97
C ASN A 58 11.60 -14.75 0.54
N LEU A 59 10.49 -15.36 0.96
CA LEU A 59 10.23 -15.60 2.38
C LEU A 59 11.18 -16.66 2.94
N VAL A 60 11.40 -17.73 2.17
CA VAL A 60 12.36 -18.79 2.53
C VAL A 60 13.79 -18.26 2.56
N ASN A 61 14.14 -17.44 1.57
CA ASN A 61 15.47 -16.84 1.50
C ASN A 61 15.78 -15.96 2.71
N VAL A 62 14.82 -15.13 3.15
CA VAL A 62 15.02 -14.28 4.33
C VAL A 62 15.28 -15.12 5.59
N ASP A 63 14.53 -16.19 5.81
CA ASP A 63 14.76 -17.09 6.96
C ASP A 63 16.14 -17.74 6.90
N ALA A 64 16.57 -18.19 5.71
CA ALA A 64 17.88 -18.79 5.50
C ALA A 64 19.02 -17.78 5.79
N ILE A 65 18.90 -16.55 5.28
CA ILE A 65 19.89 -15.48 5.54
C ILE A 65 19.95 -15.15 7.03
N ALA A 66 18.80 -15.03 7.69
CA ALA A 66 18.73 -14.76 9.13
C ALA A 66 19.38 -15.90 9.95
N SER A 67 19.23 -17.16 9.53
CA SER A 67 19.90 -18.30 10.15
C SER A 67 21.42 -18.21 10.00
N VAL A 68 21.93 -17.90 8.80
CA VAL A 68 23.37 -17.72 8.56
C VAL A 68 23.93 -16.59 9.43
N ALA A 69 23.22 -15.46 9.52
CA ALA A 69 23.62 -14.36 10.40
C ALA A 69 23.65 -14.79 11.88
N ALA A 70 22.67 -15.58 12.33
CA ALA A 70 22.61 -16.08 13.70
C ALA A 70 23.74 -17.07 14.02
N ASP A 71 24.02 -18.02 13.13
CA ASP A 71 25.10 -19.00 13.30
C ASP A 71 26.48 -18.32 13.34
N ALA A 72 26.63 -17.19 12.64
CA ALA A 72 27.82 -16.33 12.69
C ALA A 72 27.85 -15.38 13.91
N GLY A 73 26.84 -15.40 14.78
CA GLY A 73 26.75 -14.50 15.94
C GLY A 73 26.40 -13.03 15.59
N ARG A 74 25.93 -12.76 14.36
CA ARG A 74 25.65 -11.43 13.80
C ARG A 74 24.15 -11.04 13.87
N THR A 75 23.34 -11.70 14.71
CA THR A 75 21.91 -11.40 14.84
C THR A 75 21.61 -9.93 15.14
N HIS A 76 22.42 -9.29 16.00
CA HIS A 76 22.24 -7.88 16.32
C HIS A 76 22.53 -6.96 15.12
N GLU A 77 23.57 -7.26 14.33
CA GLU A 77 23.89 -6.51 13.11
C GLU A 77 22.77 -6.65 12.08
N TYR A 78 22.24 -7.86 11.91
CA TYR A 78 21.09 -8.13 11.04
C TYR A 78 19.86 -7.29 11.42
N HIS A 79 19.50 -7.29 12.70
CA HIS A 79 18.39 -6.47 13.20
C HIS A 79 18.63 -4.97 13.04
N LYS A 80 19.84 -4.50 13.33
CA LYS A 80 20.22 -3.10 13.16
C LYS A 80 20.18 -2.67 11.69
N TRP A 81 20.58 -3.55 10.78
CA TRP A 81 20.49 -3.31 9.35
C TRP A 81 19.03 -3.13 8.92
N LEU A 82 18.12 -4.00 9.36
CA LEU A 82 16.68 -3.87 9.06
C LEU A 82 16.10 -2.55 9.59
N ASP A 83 16.41 -2.19 10.83
CA ASP A 83 16.00 -0.91 11.42
C ASP A 83 16.50 0.28 10.58
N GLN A 84 17.78 0.28 10.21
CA GLN A 84 18.37 1.34 9.39
C GLN A 84 17.73 1.42 8.01
N THR A 85 17.57 0.30 7.31
CA THR A 85 17.00 0.21 5.97
C THR A 85 15.58 0.76 5.90
N PHE A 86 14.73 0.43 6.88
CA PHE A 86 13.33 0.86 6.87
C PHE A 86 13.05 2.12 7.71
N SER A 87 14.04 2.67 8.42
CA SER A 87 13.91 3.98 9.05
C SER A 87 13.68 5.09 8.02
N PHE A 88 13.15 6.24 8.45
CA PHE A 88 13.03 7.41 7.57
C PHE A 88 14.37 7.92 7.04
N ASN A 89 15.46 7.68 7.78
CA ASN A 89 16.81 8.03 7.33
C ASN A 89 17.42 7.01 6.37
N GLY A 90 16.87 5.78 6.32
CA GLY A 90 17.21 4.78 5.32
C GLY A 90 16.61 5.08 3.94
N ALA A 91 15.56 5.91 3.88
CA ALA A 91 14.97 6.34 2.62
C ALA A 91 15.99 7.11 1.76
N SER A 92 16.26 6.61 0.56
CA SER A 92 17.14 7.29 -0.40
C SER A 92 16.46 8.47 -1.11
N GLN A 93 15.13 8.57 -1.03
CA GLN A 93 14.34 9.72 -1.47
C GLN A 93 13.35 10.14 -0.38
N LYS A 94 13.36 11.43 -0.01
CA LYS A 94 12.48 11.98 1.04
C LYS A 94 11.32 12.82 0.49
N ASP A 95 10.99 12.65 -0.80
CA ASP A 95 9.88 13.36 -1.42
C ASP A 95 8.53 12.76 -1.04
N LEU A 96 7.92 13.33 -0.01
CA LEU A 96 6.60 12.94 0.49
C LEU A 96 5.43 13.43 -0.37
N THR A 97 5.66 14.13 -1.51
CA THR A 97 4.59 14.76 -2.30
C THR A 97 3.49 13.77 -2.69
N PHE A 98 3.85 12.57 -3.13
CA PHE A 98 2.87 11.53 -3.47
C PHE A 98 2.06 11.09 -2.24
N HIS A 99 2.75 10.77 -1.14
CA HIS A 99 2.11 10.26 0.08
C HIS A 99 1.21 11.31 0.73
N ARG A 100 1.61 12.59 0.73
CA ARG A 100 0.79 13.72 1.17
C ARG A 100 -0.51 13.83 0.39
N ARG A 101 -0.42 13.80 -0.93
CA ARG A 101 -1.60 13.80 -1.82
C ARG A 101 -2.49 12.59 -1.55
N LEU A 102 -1.90 11.43 -1.34
CA LEU A 102 -2.64 10.21 -1.02
C LEU A 102 -3.40 10.35 0.30
N VAL A 103 -2.73 10.71 1.40
CA VAL A 103 -3.41 10.85 2.71
C VAL A 103 -4.42 11.99 2.73
N SER A 104 -4.27 13.01 1.87
CA SER A 104 -5.22 14.11 1.69
C SER A 104 -6.57 13.67 1.09
N LEU A 105 -6.70 12.44 0.58
CA LEU A 105 -7.97 11.90 0.09
C LEU A 105 -9.01 11.62 1.20
N GLY A 106 -8.65 11.80 2.48
CA GLY A 106 -9.60 11.79 3.59
C GLY A 106 -10.08 10.39 4.00
N PHE A 107 -9.18 9.41 3.97
CA PHE A 107 -9.47 8.06 4.45
C PHE A 107 -9.88 8.03 5.93
N CYS A 108 -10.73 7.06 6.31
CA CYS A 108 -11.18 6.88 7.69
C CYS A 108 -10.14 6.18 8.60
N GLY A 109 -9.05 5.69 8.01
CA GLY A 109 -7.96 5.02 8.69
C GLY A 109 -6.89 4.63 7.68
N LEU A 110 -5.65 4.56 8.16
CA LEU A 110 -4.46 4.24 7.37
C LEU A 110 -3.87 2.93 7.87
N VAL A 111 -3.64 2.01 6.94
CA VAL A 111 -3.12 0.67 7.21
C VAL A 111 -1.99 0.37 6.25
N THR A 112 -0.96 -0.31 6.71
CA THR A 112 0.18 -0.73 5.89
C THR A 112 0.76 -2.05 6.40
N PRO A 113 1.19 -2.98 5.53
CA PRO A 113 2.06 -4.07 5.89
C PRO A 113 3.54 -3.64 5.92
N ASN A 114 3.88 -2.42 5.50
CA ASN A 114 5.27 -1.99 5.43
C ASN A 114 5.82 -1.68 6.82
N PHE A 115 7.14 -1.68 6.95
CA PHE A 115 7.84 -1.44 8.21
C PHE A 115 8.22 0.04 8.43
N ASP A 116 8.17 0.84 7.35
CA ASP A 116 8.65 2.22 7.29
C ASP A 116 7.60 3.25 7.74
N PRO A 117 8.00 4.43 8.24
CA PRO A 117 7.09 5.44 8.80
C PRO A 117 6.52 6.43 7.75
N THR A 118 6.53 6.09 6.45
CA THR A 118 6.24 7.08 5.40
C THR A 118 4.83 7.67 5.49
N LEU A 119 3.83 6.88 5.88
CA LEU A 119 2.46 7.36 6.02
C LEU A 119 2.32 8.34 7.19
N GLU A 120 3.01 8.08 8.29
CA GLU A 120 3.08 8.97 9.44
C GLU A 120 3.72 10.30 9.08
N GLU A 121 4.89 10.25 8.43
CA GLU A 121 5.60 11.46 8.00
C GLU A 121 4.76 12.28 7.01
N ALA A 122 4.04 11.62 6.11
CA ALA A 122 3.11 12.27 5.20
C ALA A 122 1.93 12.93 5.93
N CYS A 123 1.34 12.26 6.93
CA CYS A 123 0.25 12.81 7.73
C CYS A 123 0.70 13.98 8.59
N ILE A 124 1.86 13.86 9.25
CA ILE A 124 2.45 14.94 10.04
C ILE A 124 2.66 16.13 9.11
N THR A 125 3.30 15.96 7.96
CA THR A 125 3.59 17.06 7.04
C THR A 125 2.32 17.69 6.45
N GLU A 126 1.34 16.89 6.06
CA GLU A 126 0.12 17.37 5.39
C GLU A 126 -0.83 18.07 6.35
N TYR A 127 -0.96 17.55 7.57
CA TYR A 127 -1.95 18.04 8.53
C TYR A 127 -1.38 18.95 9.60
N SER A 128 -0.05 19.10 9.72
CA SER A 128 0.60 19.99 10.70
C SER A 128 -0.08 21.36 10.80
N ASP A 129 -0.72 21.61 11.93
CA ASP A 129 -1.31 22.89 12.31
C ASP A 129 -0.37 23.50 13.36
N PRO A 130 0.16 24.72 13.18
CA PRO A 130 1.00 25.38 14.18
C PRO A 130 0.35 25.49 15.56
N ALA A 131 -1.00 25.45 15.63
CA ALA A 131 -1.77 25.49 16.87
C ALA A 131 -2.11 24.10 17.46
N CYS A 132 -1.85 23.01 16.73
CA CYS A 132 -2.17 21.65 17.16
C CYS A 132 -1.01 20.69 16.83
N VAL A 133 -0.38 20.14 17.87
CA VAL A 133 0.61 19.06 17.68
C VAL A 133 -0.14 17.82 17.17
N HIS A 134 -0.22 17.67 15.84
CA HIS A 134 -0.71 16.45 15.24
C HIS A 134 0.25 15.32 15.57
N ARG A 135 -0.24 14.35 16.35
CA ARG A 135 0.45 13.09 16.60
C ARG A 135 -0.17 12.05 15.69
N CYS A 136 0.36 11.94 14.47
CA CYS A 136 0.17 10.70 13.73
C CYS A 136 1.07 9.65 14.40
N GLU A 137 0.47 8.64 15.00
CA GLU A 137 1.21 7.62 15.76
C GLU A 137 1.16 6.27 15.04
N SER A 138 2.29 5.57 15.03
CA SER A 138 2.36 4.19 14.55
C SER A 138 1.70 3.24 15.55
N VAL A 139 0.75 2.46 15.07
CA VAL A 139 0.06 1.39 15.79
C VAL A 139 0.64 0.06 15.31
N ASP A 140 1.47 -0.56 16.14
CA ASP A 140 2.13 -1.83 15.82
C ASP A 140 1.26 -3.03 16.23
N LEU A 141 0.84 -3.83 15.26
CA LEU A 141 0.03 -5.03 15.51
C LEU A 141 0.80 -6.11 16.29
N THR A 142 2.14 -6.11 16.25
CA THR A 142 2.99 -7.15 16.87
C THR A 142 3.45 -6.78 18.28
N ASP A 143 3.17 -5.56 18.77
CA ASP A 143 3.53 -5.08 20.11
C ASP A 143 2.34 -5.08 21.08
N ARG A 144 1.40 -4.14 20.91
CA ARG A 144 0.38 -3.79 21.92
C ARG A 144 -1.04 -3.94 21.36
N PRO A 145 -1.69 -5.10 21.54
CA PRO A 145 -3.03 -5.37 20.98
C PRO A 145 -4.12 -4.35 21.35
N TYR A 146 -4.03 -3.73 22.52
CA TYR A 146 -5.01 -2.72 22.95
C TYR A 146 -4.98 -1.45 22.09
N LEU A 147 -3.81 -1.09 21.52
CA LEU A 147 -3.70 0.06 20.60
C LEU A 147 -4.36 -0.26 19.26
N VAL A 148 -4.30 -1.52 18.82
CA VAL A 148 -5.04 -1.99 17.64
C VAL A 148 -6.55 -1.89 17.88
N PHE A 149 -7.01 -2.30 19.06
CA PHE A 149 -8.42 -2.15 19.43
C PHE A 149 -8.86 -0.68 19.46
N ASP A 150 -8.08 0.21 20.09
CA ASP A 150 -8.35 1.65 20.11
C ASP A 150 -8.35 2.26 18.70
N PHE A 151 -7.41 1.84 17.83
CA PHE A 151 -7.39 2.22 16.42
C PHE A 151 -8.69 1.81 15.70
N LEU A 152 -9.12 0.56 15.85
CA LEU A 152 -10.34 0.05 15.21
C LEU A 152 -11.59 0.81 15.70
N GLN A 153 -11.67 1.12 16.99
CA GLN A 153 -12.77 1.91 17.58
C GLN A 153 -12.81 3.36 17.07
N ARG A 154 -11.66 3.90 16.64
CA ARG A 154 -11.52 5.28 16.15
C ARG A 154 -11.62 5.41 14.64
N LEU A 155 -11.86 4.33 13.89
CA LEU A 155 -12.01 4.43 12.44
C LEU A 155 -13.10 5.43 12.05
N GLY A 156 -12.74 6.44 11.26
CA GLY A 156 -13.64 7.54 10.87
C GLY A 156 -13.76 8.67 11.90
N ALA A 157 -13.07 8.60 13.04
CA ALA A 157 -12.80 9.78 13.85
C ALA A 157 -11.96 10.78 13.03
N SER A 158 -12.08 12.07 13.35
CA SER A 158 -11.49 13.19 12.61
C SER A 158 -10.08 12.91 12.05
N PRO A 159 -9.75 13.34 10.81
CA PRO A 159 -8.45 13.11 10.17
C PRO A 159 -7.26 13.68 10.96
N ARG A 160 -7.53 14.55 11.93
CA ARG A 160 -6.54 15.15 12.85
C ARG A 160 -5.96 14.18 13.89
N HIS A 161 -6.57 13.00 14.04
CA HIS A 161 -6.19 11.95 15.01
C HIS A 161 -6.01 10.59 14.34
N CYS A 162 -5.30 10.55 13.21
CA CYS A 162 -5.06 9.31 12.50
C CYS A 162 -3.80 8.63 13.03
N GLY A 163 -3.92 7.45 13.61
CA GLY A 163 -2.78 6.52 13.71
C GLY A 163 -2.57 5.79 12.38
N VAL A 164 -1.41 5.19 12.17
CA VAL A 164 -1.14 4.27 11.06
C VAL A 164 -1.01 2.87 11.62
N LEU A 165 -1.85 1.93 11.18
CA LEU A 165 -1.78 0.53 11.62
C LEU A 165 -0.76 -0.24 10.77
N HIS A 166 0.30 -0.72 11.41
CA HIS A 166 1.32 -1.59 10.83
C HIS A 166 0.98 -3.05 11.09
N LEU A 167 0.59 -3.76 10.03
CA LEU A 167 0.17 -5.15 10.10
C LEU A 167 1.33 -6.11 10.34
N HIS A 168 2.52 -5.80 9.82
CA HIS A 168 3.69 -6.67 9.87
C HIS A 168 4.79 -6.17 10.82
N GLY A 169 4.47 -5.19 11.66
CA GLY A 169 5.41 -4.61 12.62
C GLY A 169 6.10 -3.34 12.14
N LEU A 170 6.94 -2.78 13.00
CA LEU A 170 7.68 -1.55 12.76
C LEU A 170 9.19 -1.78 12.74
N HIS A 171 9.91 -1.06 11.87
CA HIS A 171 11.36 -1.19 11.71
C HIS A 171 12.15 -1.05 13.02
N ARG A 172 11.67 -0.22 13.96
CA ARG A 172 12.28 0.02 15.28
C ARG A 172 12.23 -1.18 16.24
N ALA A 173 11.47 -2.22 15.91
CA ALA A 173 11.37 -3.48 16.64
C ALA A 173 11.64 -4.65 15.68
N PRO A 174 12.86 -4.74 15.12
CA PRO A 174 13.20 -5.64 14.02
C PRO A 174 13.00 -7.13 14.36
N ASP A 175 13.09 -7.50 15.65
CA ASP A 175 12.87 -8.85 16.16
C ASP A 175 11.39 -9.31 16.11
N ARG A 176 10.47 -8.36 15.92
CA ARG A 176 9.02 -8.57 15.89
C ARG A 176 8.41 -8.41 14.51
N LEU A 177 9.22 -8.16 13.49
CA LEU A 177 8.73 -8.05 12.12
C LEU A 177 8.14 -9.39 11.67
N ILE A 178 7.00 -9.30 11.00
CA ILE A 178 6.46 -10.41 10.23
C ILE A 178 7.20 -10.40 8.89
N LEU A 179 8.39 -10.98 8.93
CA LEU A 179 9.33 -11.06 7.82
C LEU A 179 9.91 -12.48 7.77
N GLY A 180 9.93 -13.09 6.59
CA GLY A 180 10.36 -14.48 6.40
C GLY A 180 9.23 -15.51 6.57
N ALA A 181 9.45 -16.72 6.07
CA ALA A 181 8.41 -17.76 5.94
C ALA A 181 7.87 -18.21 7.30
N LYS A 182 8.74 -18.38 8.30
CA LYS A 182 8.38 -18.79 9.66
C LYS A 182 7.43 -17.78 10.31
N ARG A 183 7.79 -16.50 10.31
CA ARG A 183 6.96 -15.43 10.91
C ARG A 183 5.65 -15.24 10.18
N TYR A 184 5.66 -15.33 8.85
CA TYR A 184 4.43 -15.32 8.05
C TYR A 184 3.49 -16.47 8.43
N ALA A 185 4.01 -17.71 8.51
CA ALA A 185 3.21 -18.87 8.88
C ALA A 185 2.60 -18.74 10.28
N GLU A 186 3.40 -18.29 11.26
CA GLU A 186 2.93 -18.01 12.63
C GLU A 186 1.84 -16.93 12.65
N ALA A 187 2.06 -15.80 11.97
CA ALA A 187 1.18 -14.65 12.00
C ALA A 187 -0.15 -14.89 11.26
N TYR A 188 -0.14 -15.62 10.15
CA TYR A 188 -1.35 -16.00 9.41
C TYR A 188 -1.97 -17.32 9.89
N GLY A 189 -1.33 -18.03 10.83
CA GLY A 189 -1.86 -19.25 11.43
C GLY A 189 -1.95 -20.42 10.44
N HIS A 190 -0.96 -20.52 9.54
CA HIS A 190 -0.90 -21.60 8.57
C HIS A 190 -0.28 -22.85 9.19
N ASP A 191 -1.11 -23.66 9.85
CA ASP A 191 -0.76 -25.05 10.14
C ASP A 191 -1.28 -25.91 8.98
N ARG A 192 -0.36 -26.34 8.09
CA ARG A 192 -0.66 -27.17 6.91
C ARG A 192 -1.39 -28.47 7.27
N ALA A 193 -1.39 -28.87 8.55
CA ALA A 193 -2.00 -30.11 9.04
C ALA A 193 -3.49 -30.00 9.37
N SER A 194 -4.03 -28.79 9.61
CA SER A 194 -5.43 -28.62 9.98
C SER A 194 -6.15 -27.78 8.92
N GLY A 195 -6.99 -28.40 8.11
CA GLY A 195 -7.90 -27.73 7.18
C GLY A 195 -8.99 -26.88 7.86
N ASN A 196 -8.72 -26.36 9.07
CA ASN A 196 -9.63 -25.56 9.85
C ASN A 196 -9.32 -24.07 9.63
N GLU A 197 -10.23 -23.39 8.92
CA GLU A 197 -10.07 -22.02 8.40
C GLU A 197 -10.30 -20.92 9.42
N GLU A 198 -10.36 -21.25 10.70
CA GLU A 198 -10.66 -20.30 11.77
C GLU A 198 -9.73 -19.07 11.73
N LEU A 199 -10.28 -17.89 12.04
CA LEU A 199 -9.53 -16.66 12.27
C LEU A 199 -8.75 -16.77 13.59
N ARG A 200 -7.74 -17.64 13.63
CA ARG A 200 -7.06 -18.01 14.90
C ARG A 200 -6.14 -16.91 15.40
N THR A 201 -5.46 -16.21 14.50
CA THR A 201 -4.47 -15.19 14.86
C THR A 201 -5.07 -13.80 14.92
N LEU A 202 -4.46 -12.91 15.73
CA LEU A 202 -4.88 -11.51 15.83
C LEU A 202 -4.78 -10.81 14.46
N LEU A 203 -3.70 -11.04 13.70
CA LEU A 203 -3.53 -10.47 12.36
C LEU A 203 -4.71 -10.79 11.45
N ARG A 204 -5.12 -12.06 11.35
CA ARG A 204 -6.25 -12.46 10.51
C ARG A 204 -7.57 -11.85 10.98
N LYS A 205 -7.81 -11.81 12.29
CA LYS A 205 -9.00 -11.14 12.85
C LYS A 205 -9.04 -9.67 12.47
N VAL A 206 -7.92 -8.97 12.58
CA VAL A 206 -7.80 -7.54 12.24
C VAL A 206 -8.02 -7.33 10.74
N ILE A 207 -7.34 -8.08 9.86
CA ILE A 207 -7.54 -7.96 8.41
C ILE A 207 -9.00 -8.25 8.04
N TRP A 208 -9.59 -9.32 8.58
CA TRP A 208 -11.00 -9.64 8.35
C TRP A 208 -11.92 -8.52 8.84
N THR A 209 -11.67 -7.92 10.01
CA THR A 209 -12.45 -6.77 10.51
C THR A 209 -12.33 -5.56 9.59
N LEU A 210 -11.13 -5.22 9.12
CA LEU A 210 -10.93 -4.09 8.21
C LEU A 210 -11.70 -4.30 6.89
N LEU A 211 -11.62 -5.50 6.32
CA LEU A 211 -12.27 -5.85 5.06
C LEU A 211 -13.80 -6.00 5.19
N SER A 212 -14.31 -6.45 6.34
CA SER A 212 -15.76 -6.62 6.52
C SER A 212 -16.49 -5.34 6.91
N THR A 213 -15.80 -4.35 7.47
CA THR A 213 -16.46 -3.16 8.05
C THR A 213 -16.32 -1.89 7.20
N ARG A 214 -15.35 -1.83 6.29
CA ARG A 214 -15.07 -0.64 5.49
C ARG A 214 -14.67 -0.99 4.06
N PRO A 215 -15.03 -0.15 3.08
CA PRO A 215 -14.36 -0.20 1.79
C PRO A 215 -12.86 0.03 1.96
N VAL A 216 -12.04 -0.67 1.19
CA VAL A 216 -10.58 -0.53 1.26
C VAL A 216 -10.07 -0.11 -0.10
N LEU A 217 -9.19 0.90 -0.15
CA LEU A 217 -8.41 1.25 -1.31
C LEU A 217 -6.99 0.72 -1.14
N PHE A 218 -6.61 -0.25 -1.98
CA PHE A 218 -5.26 -0.78 -2.05
C PHE A 218 -4.40 0.05 -3.00
N VAL A 219 -3.23 0.51 -2.54
CA VAL A 219 -2.29 1.32 -3.33
C VAL A 219 -0.88 0.75 -3.18
N GLY A 220 -0.22 0.41 -4.29
CA GLY A 220 1.13 -0.17 -4.26
C GLY A 220 1.20 -1.53 -3.55
N PHE A 221 0.05 -2.20 -3.39
CA PHE A 221 -0.05 -3.50 -2.75
C PHE A 221 -0.02 -4.62 -3.79
N SER A 222 0.70 -5.70 -3.51
CA SER A 222 0.74 -6.86 -4.41
C SER A 222 -0.53 -7.68 -4.28
N MET A 223 -1.32 -7.76 -5.35
CA MET A 223 -2.54 -8.59 -5.38
C MET A 223 -2.24 -10.10 -5.46
N THR A 224 -0.97 -10.48 -5.55
CA THR A 224 -0.55 -11.89 -5.54
C THR A 224 -0.32 -12.45 -4.14
N ASP A 225 -0.53 -11.65 -3.08
CA ASP A 225 -0.47 -12.16 -1.71
C ASP A 225 -1.63 -13.15 -1.46
N PRO A 226 -1.32 -14.45 -1.25
CA PRO A 226 -2.34 -15.47 -1.11
C PRO A 226 -3.13 -15.33 0.20
N PHE A 227 -2.56 -14.73 1.25
CA PHE A 227 -3.24 -14.57 2.53
C PHE A 227 -4.30 -13.49 2.48
N PHE A 228 -4.00 -12.37 1.84
CA PHE A 228 -4.99 -11.30 1.62
C PHE A 228 -6.10 -11.77 0.70
N SER A 229 -5.77 -12.42 -0.42
CA SER A 229 -6.75 -12.98 -1.34
C SER A 229 -7.69 -13.96 -0.63
N ARG A 230 -7.14 -14.85 0.21
CA ARG A 230 -7.94 -15.79 0.99
C ARG A 230 -8.85 -15.08 2.00
N THR A 231 -8.35 -14.06 2.70
CA THR A 231 -9.17 -13.34 3.69
C THR A 231 -10.30 -12.57 3.03
N LEU A 232 -10.07 -12.00 1.84
CA LEU A 232 -11.11 -11.37 1.03
C LEU A 232 -12.20 -12.37 0.63
N GLU A 233 -11.82 -13.57 0.18
CA GLU A 233 -12.78 -14.65 -0.13
C GLU A 233 -13.60 -15.06 1.08
N LEU A 234 -12.97 -15.18 2.26
CA LEU A 234 -13.65 -15.51 3.51
C LEU A 234 -14.70 -14.45 3.86
N VAL A 235 -14.34 -13.15 3.83
CA VAL A 235 -15.30 -12.06 4.10
C VAL A 235 -16.48 -12.13 3.14
N ARG A 236 -16.22 -12.32 1.83
CA ARG A 236 -17.29 -12.42 0.83
C ARG A 236 -18.22 -13.60 1.10
N ARG A 237 -17.65 -14.77 1.44
CA ARG A 237 -18.42 -15.97 1.79
C ARG A 237 -19.26 -15.74 3.04
N ASP A 238 -18.65 -15.23 4.11
CA ASP A 238 -19.28 -15.08 5.42
C ASP A 238 -20.47 -14.10 5.37
N PHE A 239 -20.42 -13.08 4.51
CA PHE A 239 -21.49 -12.10 4.31
C PHE A 239 -22.34 -12.30 3.04
N ILE A 240 -22.11 -13.38 2.28
CA ILE A 240 -22.85 -13.71 1.05
C ILE A 240 -22.83 -12.54 0.04
N LEU A 241 -21.65 -11.94 -0.15
CA LEU A 241 -21.48 -10.81 -1.07
C LEU A 241 -21.38 -11.33 -2.51
N THR A 242 -22.42 -11.15 -3.31
CA THR A 242 -22.45 -11.60 -4.71
C THR A 242 -21.84 -10.54 -5.64
N ASP A 243 -22.48 -9.38 -5.80
CA ASP A 243 -22.20 -8.46 -6.91
C ASP A 243 -21.81 -7.03 -6.51
N GLU A 244 -21.91 -6.67 -5.23
CA GLU A 244 -21.52 -5.33 -4.80
C GLU A 244 -20.01 -5.22 -4.60
N PRO A 245 -19.37 -4.19 -5.18
CA PRO A 245 -17.95 -3.97 -4.98
C PRO A 245 -17.66 -3.50 -3.57
N ALA A 246 -16.95 -4.33 -2.81
CA ALA A 246 -16.58 -4.01 -1.44
C ALA A 246 -15.26 -3.22 -1.38
N HIS A 247 -14.33 -3.46 -2.31
CA HIS A 247 -12.97 -2.91 -2.23
C HIS A 247 -12.44 -2.46 -3.61
N PHE A 248 -11.38 -1.65 -3.59
CA PHE A 248 -10.79 -1.01 -4.75
C PHE A 248 -9.28 -1.21 -4.77
N ALA A 249 -8.69 -1.38 -5.95
CA ALA A 249 -7.24 -1.46 -6.08
C ALA A 249 -6.75 -0.55 -7.21
N ILE A 250 -5.72 0.26 -6.94
CA ILE A 250 -5.05 1.04 -7.99
C ILE A 250 -4.01 0.16 -8.67
N ILE A 251 -4.27 -0.21 -9.92
CA ILE A 251 -3.48 -1.20 -10.67
C ILE A 251 -2.73 -0.52 -11.83
N PRO A 252 -1.38 -0.62 -11.89
CA PRO A 252 -0.65 -0.23 -13.07
C PRO A 252 -0.97 -1.18 -14.22
N TYR A 253 -1.06 -0.66 -15.43
CA TYR A 253 -1.01 -1.46 -16.64
C TYR A 253 -0.02 -0.89 -17.62
N ASP A 254 0.58 -1.77 -18.41
CA ASP A 254 1.44 -1.43 -19.53
C ASP A 254 0.93 -2.17 -20.77
N VAL A 255 1.00 -1.52 -21.92
CA VAL A 255 0.78 -2.19 -23.21
C VAL A 255 2.15 -2.50 -23.77
N ASN A 256 2.54 -3.79 -23.75
CA ASN A 256 3.77 -4.26 -24.37
C ASN A 256 3.68 -4.07 -25.89
N LEU A 257 4.02 -2.87 -26.34
CA LEU A 257 4.11 -2.48 -27.73
C LEU A 257 5.56 -2.09 -28.02
N THR A 258 6.02 -2.45 -29.21
CA THR A 258 7.29 -1.98 -29.77
C THR A 258 7.26 -0.45 -29.86
N ASP A 259 8.44 0.20 -29.79
CA ASP A 259 8.56 1.66 -29.62
C ASP A 259 7.78 2.50 -30.65
N THR A 260 7.56 1.99 -31.85
CA THR A 260 6.81 2.65 -32.93
C THR A 260 5.30 2.70 -32.69
N ASP A 261 4.75 1.77 -31.90
CA ASP A 261 3.30 1.61 -31.67
C ASP A 261 2.84 2.17 -30.31
N ARG A 262 3.76 2.62 -29.44
CA ARG A 262 3.46 3.05 -28.05
C ARG A 262 2.60 4.31 -27.92
N MET A 263 2.65 5.23 -28.89
CA MET A 263 1.81 6.45 -28.89
C MET A 263 0.48 6.29 -29.64
N LEU A 264 0.33 5.20 -30.40
CA LEU A 264 -0.83 4.89 -31.26
C LEU A 264 -1.42 3.51 -30.94
N ALA A 265 -1.13 2.98 -29.76
CA ALA A 265 -1.71 1.76 -29.22
C ALA A 265 -3.22 1.79 -29.46
N PRO A 266 -3.78 0.87 -30.26
CA PRO A 266 -5.20 0.89 -30.53
C PRO A 266 -5.95 0.84 -29.20
N ALA A 267 -6.99 1.64 -29.04
CA ALA A 267 -7.82 1.63 -27.81
C ALA A 267 -8.26 0.20 -27.42
N ALA A 268 -8.36 -0.70 -28.40
CA ALA A 268 -8.57 -2.13 -28.24
C ALA A 268 -7.47 -2.83 -27.41
N ALA A 269 -6.19 -2.57 -27.65
CA ALA A 269 -5.08 -3.20 -26.92
C ALA A 269 -5.08 -2.79 -25.43
N HIS A 270 -5.31 -1.51 -25.15
CA HIS A 270 -5.50 -1.02 -23.78
C HIS A 270 -6.71 -1.67 -23.10
N LYS A 271 -7.81 -1.84 -23.83
CA LYS A 271 -9.01 -2.49 -23.32
C LYS A 271 -8.77 -3.96 -22.99
N GLN A 272 -8.03 -4.67 -23.85
CA GLN A 272 -7.70 -6.07 -23.67
C GLN A 272 -6.83 -6.29 -22.42
N VAL A 273 -5.71 -5.58 -22.28
CA VAL A 273 -4.83 -5.72 -21.10
C VAL A 273 -5.58 -5.41 -19.79
N LYS A 274 -6.43 -4.38 -19.79
CA LYS A 274 -7.27 -4.07 -18.62
C LYS A 274 -8.27 -5.17 -18.30
N GLN A 275 -8.79 -5.86 -19.30
CA GLN A 275 -9.71 -6.98 -19.12
C GLN A 275 -8.99 -8.18 -18.52
N GLU A 276 -7.83 -8.55 -19.06
CA GLU A 276 -6.99 -9.64 -18.54
C GLU A 276 -6.58 -9.39 -17.08
N LEU A 277 -6.11 -8.17 -16.77
CA LEU A 277 -5.78 -7.80 -15.39
C LEU A 277 -7.00 -7.84 -14.46
N ARG A 278 -8.18 -7.47 -14.95
CA ARG A 278 -9.41 -7.53 -14.15
C ARG A 278 -9.79 -8.98 -13.83
N GLU A 279 -9.65 -9.89 -14.79
CA GLU A 279 -9.96 -11.31 -14.61
C GLU A 279 -8.96 -12.01 -13.67
N ALA A 280 -7.72 -11.50 -13.60
CA ALA A 280 -6.71 -12.00 -12.68
C ALA A 280 -6.87 -11.50 -11.23
N LEU A 281 -7.72 -10.48 -10.97
CA LEU A 281 -7.92 -9.95 -9.64
C LEU A 281 -8.86 -10.85 -8.81
N PRO A 282 -8.63 -10.96 -7.49
CA PRO A 282 -9.58 -11.60 -6.59
C PRO A 282 -10.99 -11.01 -6.71
N SER A 283 -12.01 -11.87 -6.61
CA SER A 283 -13.41 -11.44 -6.67
C SER A 283 -13.71 -10.40 -5.57
N GLY A 284 -14.56 -9.41 -5.90
CA GLY A 284 -14.93 -8.33 -4.99
C GLY A 284 -13.99 -7.12 -4.98
N LEU A 285 -12.91 -7.14 -5.76
CA LEU A 285 -12.08 -5.97 -6.04
C LEU A 285 -12.51 -5.25 -7.32
N VAL A 286 -12.58 -3.93 -7.25
CA VAL A 286 -12.74 -3.07 -8.41
C VAL A 286 -11.40 -2.44 -8.78
N PRO A 287 -10.84 -2.74 -9.96
CA PRO A 287 -9.62 -2.11 -10.40
C PRO A 287 -9.87 -0.65 -10.80
N ILE A 288 -8.93 0.21 -10.41
CA ILE A 288 -8.74 1.55 -10.93
C ILE A 288 -7.39 1.55 -11.66
N PHE A 289 -7.45 1.59 -12.98
CA PHE A 289 -6.26 1.42 -13.81
C PHE A 289 -5.56 2.75 -14.08
N TYR A 290 -4.23 2.75 -13.99
CA TYR A 290 -3.40 3.82 -14.53
C TYR A 290 -2.29 3.24 -15.42
N HIS A 291 -1.93 4.00 -16.46
CA HIS A 291 -0.89 3.57 -17.38
C HIS A 291 0.50 3.79 -16.77
N ALA A 292 1.34 2.76 -16.75
CA ALA A 292 2.67 2.78 -16.17
C ALA A 292 3.70 2.11 -17.11
N PRO A 293 4.05 2.77 -18.23
CA PRO A 293 4.88 2.17 -19.26
C PRO A 293 6.29 1.88 -18.75
N ARG A 294 6.86 0.75 -19.14
CA ARG A 294 8.26 0.43 -18.82
C ARG A 294 9.23 1.26 -19.67
N SER A 295 10.18 1.89 -18.99
CA SER A 295 11.30 2.58 -19.62
C SER A 295 12.13 1.58 -20.43
N PRO A 296 12.36 1.82 -21.73
CA PRO A 296 13.21 0.94 -22.54
C PRO A 296 14.68 1.00 -22.11
N VAL A 297 15.10 2.07 -21.42
CA VAL A 297 16.49 2.27 -20.97
C VAL A 297 16.75 1.56 -19.65
N THR A 298 15.83 1.67 -18.69
CA THR A 298 16.04 1.17 -17.31
C THR A 298 15.24 -0.09 -17.00
N GLY A 299 14.27 -0.46 -17.84
CA GLY A 299 13.31 -1.54 -17.56
C GLY A 299 12.25 -1.20 -16.49
N LEU A 300 12.40 -0.08 -15.77
CA LEU A 300 11.52 0.34 -14.69
C LEU A 300 10.23 0.96 -15.22
N SER A 301 9.11 0.70 -14.53
CA SER A 301 7.81 1.30 -14.84
C SER A 301 7.75 2.79 -14.47
N ASP A 302 7.23 3.61 -15.39
CA ASP A 302 6.98 5.03 -15.16
C ASP A 302 5.66 5.26 -14.44
N HIS A 303 5.74 5.50 -13.14
CA HIS A 303 4.58 5.73 -12.27
C HIS A 303 4.16 7.21 -12.14
N ARG A 304 4.58 8.11 -13.04
CA ARG A 304 4.16 9.53 -12.96
C ARG A 304 2.64 9.72 -13.07
N ARG A 305 1.97 8.87 -13.86
CA ARG A 305 0.51 8.90 -14.03
C ARG A 305 -0.27 8.48 -12.78
N LEU A 306 0.37 7.78 -11.84
CA LEU A 306 -0.25 7.49 -10.54
C LEU A 306 -0.52 8.78 -9.77
N VAL A 307 0.41 9.72 -9.78
CA VAL A 307 0.27 11.01 -9.08
C VAL A 307 -0.91 11.80 -9.66
N ALA A 308 -1.02 11.86 -10.99
CA ALA A 308 -2.14 12.52 -11.67
C ALA A 308 -3.49 11.86 -11.37
N LEU A 309 -3.53 10.53 -11.22
CA LEU A 309 -4.74 9.82 -10.80
C LEU A 309 -5.15 10.18 -9.37
N ILE A 310 -4.20 10.25 -8.44
CA ILE A 310 -4.48 10.66 -7.05
C ILE A 310 -5.01 12.10 -7.01
N ASP A 311 -4.43 13.00 -7.80
CA ASP A 311 -4.92 14.38 -7.92
C ASP A 311 -6.36 14.43 -8.45
N ASP A 312 -6.67 13.69 -9.52
CA ASP A 312 -8.03 13.62 -10.08
C ASP A 312 -9.04 13.08 -9.06
N LEU A 313 -8.66 12.03 -8.32
CA LEU A 313 -9.48 11.50 -7.23
C LEU A 313 -9.75 12.57 -6.17
N GLY A 314 -8.72 13.32 -5.75
CA GLY A 314 -8.84 14.39 -4.76
C GLY A 314 -9.73 15.54 -5.23
N ILE A 315 -9.58 15.96 -6.50
CA ILE A 315 -10.41 17.00 -7.13
C ILE A 315 -11.88 16.55 -7.20
N ARG A 316 -12.12 15.32 -7.66
CA ARG A 316 -13.47 14.75 -7.80
C ARG A 316 -14.12 14.52 -6.44
N ALA A 317 -13.35 14.10 -5.43
CA ALA A 317 -13.83 13.92 -4.07
C ALA A 317 -13.97 15.24 -3.29
N GLY A 318 -13.45 16.36 -3.81
CA GLY A 318 -13.49 17.66 -3.14
C GLY A 318 -12.63 17.72 -1.87
N THR A 319 -11.63 16.84 -1.76
CA THR A 319 -10.74 16.76 -0.59
C THR A 319 -9.50 17.64 -0.73
N VAL A 320 -9.11 17.94 -1.98
CA VAL A 320 -8.13 18.98 -2.28
C VAL A 320 -8.89 20.30 -2.47
N PRO A 321 -8.54 21.39 -1.77
CA PRO A 321 -9.11 22.69 -2.06
C PRO A 321 -8.91 22.99 -3.56
N ARG A 322 -9.90 23.58 -4.23
CA ARG A 322 -9.68 24.18 -5.56
C ARG A 322 -8.74 25.38 -5.41
N THR A 323 -7.47 25.15 -5.08
CA THR A 323 -6.44 26.18 -5.20
C THR A 323 -6.20 26.38 -6.67
N GLU A 324 -6.64 27.54 -7.14
CA GLU A 324 -6.35 28.13 -8.44
C GLU A 324 -4.93 27.77 -8.90
N TYR A 325 -4.84 27.15 -10.07
CA TYR A 325 -3.56 27.00 -10.76
C TYR A 325 -2.87 28.39 -10.83
N PRO A 326 -1.54 28.48 -10.71
CA PRO A 326 -0.82 29.76 -10.80
C PRO A 326 -1.10 30.56 -12.10
N VAL A 327 -1.60 29.87 -13.12
CA VAL A 327 -1.99 30.45 -14.41
C VAL A 327 -3.19 31.42 -14.28
N ASP A 328 -4.07 31.23 -13.31
CA ASP A 328 -5.28 32.05 -13.15
C ASP A 328 -5.05 33.34 -12.34
N ARG A 329 -3.96 33.41 -11.55
CA ARG A 329 -3.59 34.64 -10.82
C ARG A 329 -3.16 35.78 -11.75
N LEU A 330 -2.58 35.46 -12.90
CA LEU A 330 -2.13 36.46 -13.87
C LEU A 330 -3.28 37.02 -14.72
N ARG A 331 -4.41 36.30 -14.84
CA ARG A 331 -5.58 36.79 -15.60
C ARG A 331 -6.50 37.71 -14.79
N ARG A 332 -6.64 37.50 -13.47
CA ARG A 332 -7.49 38.39 -12.65
C ARG A 332 -6.82 39.69 -12.25
N LYS A 333 -5.49 39.72 -12.11
CA LYS A 333 -4.75 40.97 -11.85
C LYS A 333 -4.57 41.88 -13.08
N GLY A 334 -4.90 41.42 -14.29
CA GLY A 334 -4.79 42.21 -15.52
C GLY A 334 -6.10 42.82 -16.03
N LEU A 335 -7.21 42.65 -15.29
CA LEU A 335 -8.55 43.12 -15.70
C LEU A 335 -9.21 44.07 -14.69
N GLU A 336 -8.51 44.44 -13.61
CA GLU A 336 -8.96 45.45 -12.63
C GLU A 336 -8.13 46.75 -12.67
N GLU A 337 -7.22 46.91 -13.64
CA GLU A 337 -6.43 48.16 -13.85
C GLU A 337 -6.46 48.67 -15.31
N LEU A 338 -7.60 48.55 -16.00
CA LEU A 338 -7.86 49.30 -17.25
C LEU A 338 -9.23 49.95 -17.26
#